data_AF-A0A7V5FMH9-F1
#
_entry.id   AF-A0A7V5FMH9-F1
#
_cell.length_a   1.000
_cell.length_b   1.000
_cell.length_c   1.000
_cell.angle_alpha   90.00
_cell.angle_beta   90.00
_cell.angle_gamma   90.00
#
_symmetry.space_group_name_H-M   'P 1'
#
loop_
_entity.id
_entity.type
_entity.pdbx_description
1 polymer ?
#
loop_
_entity_poly.entity_id
_entity_poly.type
_entity_poly.pdbx_seq_one_letter_code
_entity_poly.pdbx_strand_id
1 'polypeptide(L)'
;MVYLIAFILALVGTAVFTPVSLWLAHKFDVLDYPRARKVHRQPLPRWGGIGIYLGFFAALIVLYFLFPSFRGLLAYKSKTVELFK
;
A
#
# COMPACT_ATOMS: atom_id res chain seq x y z
N MET A 1 6.81 -4.64 19.71
CA MET A 1 5.67 -5.52 19.34
C MET A 1 4.74 -4.88 18.32
N VAL A 2 4.19 -3.69 18.58
CA VAL A 2 3.28 -2.98 17.62
C VAL A 2 3.90 -2.82 16.22
N TYR A 3 5.18 -2.47 16.12
CA TYR A 3 5.86 -2.35 14.81
C TYR A 3 5.98 -3.65 14.04
N LEU A 4 6.23 -4.78 14.73
CA LEU A 4 6.30 -6.10 14.10
C LEU A 4 4.92 -6.51 13.56
N ILE A 5 3.87 -6.24 14.34
CA ILE A 5 2.49 -6.50 13.93
C ILE A 5 2.10 -5.61 12.75
N ALA A 6 2.48 -4.32 12.77
CA ALA A 6 2.27 -3.41 11.65
C ALA A 6 2.95 -3.92 10.37
N PHE A 7 4.19 -4.39 10.48
CA PHE A 7 4.93 -4.97 9.35
C PHE A 7 4.23 -6.21 8.79
N ILE A 8 3.83 -7.16 9.65
CA ILE A 8 3.15 -8.38 9.23
C ILE A 8 1.79 -8.05 8.59
N LEU A 9 1.00 -7.14 9.18
CA LEU A 9 -0.27 -6.71 8.62
C LEU A 9 -0.11 -6.05 7.25
N ALA A 10 0.88 -5.18 7.09
CA ALA A 10 1.16 -4.55 5.80
C ALA A 10 1.61 -5.57 4.76
N LEU A 11 2.50 -6.49 5.14
CA LEU A 11 3.00 -7.55 4.25
C LEU A 11 1.87 -8.47 3.78
N VAL A 12 1.06 -8.97 4.70
CA VAL A 12 -0.08 -9.84 4.38
C VAL A 12 -1.14 -9.07 3.59
N GLY A 13 -1.46 -7.85 4.00
CA GLY A 13 -2.39 -6.98 3.30
C GLY A 13 -1.97 -6.76 1.84
N THR A 14 -0.73 -6.30 1.61
CA THR A 14 -0.21 -6.11 0.26
C THR A 14 -0.18 -7.41 -0.53
N ALA A 15 0.23 -8.54 0.07
CA ALA A 15 0.23 -9.84 -0.62
C ALA A 15 -1.17 -10.26 -1.10
N VAL A 16 -2.22 -9.95 -0.34
CA VAL A 16 -3.62 -10.22 -0.71
C VAL A 16 -4.16 -9.21 -1.74
N PHE A 17 -3.82 -7.94 -1.63
CA PHE A 17 -4.29 -6.91 -2.58
C PHE A 17 -3.54 -6.91 -3.92
N THR A 18 -2.33 -7.49 -3.98
CA THR A 18 -1.55 -7.61 -5.22
C THR A 18 -2.27 -8.42 -6.32
N PRO A 19 -2.80 -9.63 -6.07
CA PRO A 19 -3.57 -10.36 -7.10
C PRO A 19 -4.87 -9.65 -7.49
N VAL A 20 -5.50 -8.93 -6.56
CA VAL A 20 -6.69 -8.11 -6.86
C VAL A 20 -6.33 -6.99 -7.84
N SER A 21 -5.22 -6.28 -7.60
CA SER A 21 -4.69 -5.27 -8.51
C SER A 21 -4.36 -5.84 -9.91
N LEU A 22 -3.79 -7.04 -9.97
CA LEU A 22 -3.54 -7.75 -11.23
C LEU A 22 -4.86 -8.04 -11.99
N TRP A 23 -5.86 -8.56 -11.30
CA TRP A 23 -7.17 -8.84 -11.91
C TRP A 23 -7.86 -7.56 -12.40
N LEU A 24 -7.81 -6.47 -11.62
CA LEU A 24 -8.31 -5.17 -12.07
C LEU A 24 -7.55 -4.66 -13.30
N ALA A 25 -6.22 -4.79 -13.33
CA ALA A 25 -5.42 -4.33 -14.47
C ALA A 25 -5.82 -5.03 -15.78
N HIS A 26 -6.13 -6.34 -15.73
CA HIS A 26 -6.66 -7.07 -16.86
C HIS A 26 -8.09 -6.67 -17.21
N LYS A 27 -8.95 -6.45 -16.20
CA LYS A 27 -10.36 -6.08 -16.42
C LYS A 27 -10.53 -4.69 -17.04
N PHE A 28 -9.67 -3.74 -16.67
CA PHE A 28 -9.69 -2.37 -17.20
C PHE A 28 -8.77 -2.18 -18.41
N ASP A 29 -8.17 -3.26 -18.92
CA ASP A 29 -7.22 -3.27 -20.05
C ASP A 29 -6.04 -2.29 -19.89
N VAL A 30 -5.62 -2.05 -18.64
CA VAL A 30 -4.49 -1.15 -18.34
C VAL A 30 -3.18 -1.91 -18.38
N LEU A 31 -2.94 -2.50 -19.54
CA LEU A 31 -1.79 -3.34 -19.83
C LEU A 31 -0.79 -2.55 -20.68
N ASP A 32 0.50 -2.76 -20.39
CA ASP A 32 1.59 -2.22 -21.16
C ASP A 32 1.95 -3.19 -22.29
N TYR A 33 1.48 -2.91 -23.49
CA TYR A 33 1.78 -3.75 -24.64
C TYR A 33 3.26 -3.63 -25.09
N PRO A 34 3.86 -4.74 -25.54
CA PRO A 34 5.20 -4.74 -26.12
C PRO A 34 5.31 -3.76 -27.29
N ARG A 35 6.40 -2.99 -27.34
CA ARG A 35 6.79 -2.14 -28.48
C ARG A 35 8.17 -2.54 -28.97
N ALA A 36 8.55 -2.12 -30.17
CA ALA A 36 9.83 -2.44 -30.81
C ALA A 36 11.09 -2.12 -29.96
N ARG A 37 10.96 -1.34 -28.88
CA ARG A 37 12.03 -0.97 -27.94
C ARG A 37 11.95 -1.69 -26.57
N LYS A 38 10.97 -2.60 -26.37
CA LYS A 38 10.71 -3.29 -25.10
C LYS A 38 11.10 -4.76 -25.19
N VAL A 39 11.84 -5.24 -24.19
CA VAL A 39 12.39 -6.61 -24.13
C VAL A 39 11.31 -7.63 -23.74
N HIS A 40 10.26 -7.20 -23.06
CA HIS A 40 9.15 -8.03 -22.60
C HIS A 40 8.21 -8.38 -23.75
N ARG A 41 7.96 -9.68 -23.94
CA ARG A 41 7.07 -10.22 -24.98
C ARG A 41 5.60 -10.34 -24.55
N GLN A 42 5.32 -10.15 -23.26
CA GLN A 42 3.98 -10.26 -22.69
C GLN A 42 3.51 -8.88 -22.18
N PRO A 43 2.20 -8.57 -22.24
CA PRO A 43 1.66 -7.34 -21.68
C PRO A 43 1.88 -7.29 -20.16
N LEU A 44 2.44 -6.18 -19.66
CA LEU A 44 2.70 -6.00 -18.23
C LEU A 44 1.59 -5.15 -17.56
N PRO A 45 1.04 -5.58 -16.42
CA PRO A 45 0.04 -4.79 -15.69
C PRO A 45 0.66 -3.52 -15.11
N ARG A 46 0.06 -2.36 -15.37
CA ARG A 46 0.60 -1.06 -14.92
C ARG A 46 0.15 -0.63 -13.52
N TRP A 47 -0.77 -1.36 -12.91
CA TRP A 47 -1.48 -0.93 -11.69
C TRP A 47 -0.97 -1.56 -10.39
N GLY A 48 0.18 -2.22 -10.39
CA GLY A 48 0.71 -2.91 -9.21
C GLY A 48 0.84 -2.03 -7.96
N GLY A 49 1.15 -0.74 -8.13
CA GLY A 49 1.24 0.22 -7.02
C GLY A 49 -0.09 0.40 -6.26
N ILE A 50 -1.24 0.19 -6.92
CA ILE A 50 -2.57 0.30 -6.29
C ILE A 50 -2.74 -0.80 -5.24
N GLY A 51 -2.27 -2.02 -5.51
CA GLY A 51 -2.34 -3.13 -4.54
C GLY A 51 -1.52 -2.85 -3.28
N ILE A 52 -0.34 -2.26 -3.45
CA ILE A 52 0.52 -1.85 -2.33
C ILE A 52 -0.14 -0.74 -1.52
N TYR A 53 -0.66 0.30 -2.20
CA TYR A 53 -1.34 1.41 -1.56
C TYR A 53 -2.53 0.95 -0.71
N LEU A 54 -3.40 0.12 -1.27
CA LEU A 54 -4.56 -0.42 -0.55
C LEU A 54 -4.17 -1.32 0.61
N GLY A 55 -3.18 -2.20 0.42
CA GLY A 55 -2.68 -3.07 1.50
C GLY A 55 -2.08 -2.30 2.67
N PHE A 56 -1.33 -1.24 2.38
CA PHE A 56 -0.77 -0.36 3.39
C PHE A 56 -1.86 0.40 4.17
N PHE A 57 -2.82 1.01 3.48
CA PHE A 57 -3.92 1.73 4.14
C PHE A 57 -4.83 0.80 4.95
N ALA A 58 -5.11 -0.39 4.44
CA ALA A 58 -5.86 -1.40 5.19
C ALA A 58 -5.14 -1.77 6.50
N ALA A 59 -3.81 -1.98 6.44
CA ALA A 59 -3.02 -2.25 7.64
C ALA A 59 -3.05 -1.09 8.65
N LEU A 60 -2.97 0.16 8.18
CA LEU A 60 -3.10 1.34 9.05
C LEU A 60 -4.47 1.41 9.74
N ILE A 61 -5.56 1.16 9.01
CA ILE A 61 -6.92 1.16 9.55
C ILE A 61 -7.04 0.08 10.63
N VAL A 62 -6.61 -1.15 10.33
CA VAL A 62 -6.63 -2.26 11.30
C VAL A 62 -5.82 -1.90 12.55
N LEU A 63 -4.61 -1.36 12.38
CA LEU A 63 -3.74 -1.00 13.49
C LEU A 63 -4.32 0.14 14.34
N TYR A 64 -4.97 1.12 13.71
CA TYR A 64 -5.69 2.20 14.38
C TYR A 64 -6.82 1.67 15.27
N PHE A 65 -7.59 0.70 14.78
CA PHE A 65 -8.69 0.13 15.57
C PHE A 65 -8.20 -0.80 16.69
N LEU A 66 -7.21 -1.66 16.41
CA LEU A 66 -6.72 -2.66 17.37
C LEU A 66 -5.81 -2.10 18.49
N PHE A 67 -5.00 -1.07 18.20
CA PHE A 67 -3.97 -0.60 19.13
C PHE A 67 -4.13 0.87 19.54
N PRO A 68 -4.60 1.16 20.77
CA PRO A 68 -4.68 2.53 21.29
C PRO A 68 -3.32 3.25 21.30
N SER A 69 -2.22 2.53 21.56
CA SER A 69 -0.85 3.08 21.50
C SER A 69 -0.49 3.62 20.11
N PHE A 70 -1.03 3.03 19.04
CA PHE A 70 -0.80 3.51 17.68
C PHE A 70 -1.57 4.81 17.39
N ARG A 71 -2.76 4.98 17.97
CA ARG A 71 -3.52 6.24 17.87
C ARG A 71 -2.76 7.42 18.47
N GLY A 72 -2.13 7.22 19.63
CA GLY A 72 -1.29 8.23 20.27
C GLY A 72 -0.09 8.67 19.42
N LEU A 73 0.43 7.75 18.60
CA LEU A 73 1.53 8.02 17.67
C LEU A 73 1.09 8.91 16.51
N LEU A 74 -0.11 8.67 15.96
CA LEU A 74 -0.70 9.52 14.92
C LEU A 74 -1.19 10.87 15.46
N ALA A 75 -1.65 10.90 16.70
CA ALA A 75 -2.09 12.11 17.38
C ALA A 75 -0.94 12.94 17.97
N TYR A 76 0.31 12.47 17.83
CA TYR A 76 1.47 13.18 18.33
C TYR A 76 1.66 14.50 17.58
N LYS A 77 1.17 15.59 18.17
CA LYS A 77 1.41 16.94 17.70
C LYS A 77 2.84 17.32 18.10
N SER A 78 3.78 17.21 17.16
CA SER A 78 5.16 17.61 17.42
C SER A 78 5.21 19.12 17.72
N LYS A 79 5.79 19.48 18.87
CA LYS A 79 5.93 20.86 19.36
C LYS A 79 6.74 21.76 18.41
N THR A 80 7.49 21.16 17.48
CA THR A 80 8.35 21.83 16.49
C THR A 80 7.56 22.69 15.50
N VAL A 81 6.31 22.35 15.19
CA VAL A 81 5.48 23.14 14.26
C VAL A 81 4.91 24.41 14.94
N GLU A 82 4.81 24.42 16.26
CA GLU A 82 4.42 25.62 17.03
C GLU A 82 5.57 26.62 17.21
N LEU A 83 6.83 26.20 17.05
CA LEU A 83 8.00 27.07 17.17
C LEU A 83 8.27 27.91 15.90
N PHE A 84 7.59 27.57 14.79
CA PHE A 84 7.64 28.29 13.51
C PHE A 84 6.34 29.05 13.18
N LYS A 85 5.41 29.13 14.14
CA LYS A 85 4.25 30.03 14.11
C LYS A 85 4.50 31.22 15.01
#